data_AF-A0A919FAH9-F1
#
_entry.id   AF-A0A919FAH9-F1
#
_cell.length_a   1.000
_cell.length_b   1.000
_cell.length_c   1.000
_cell.angle_alpha   90.00
_cell.angle_beta   90.00
_cell.angle_gamma   90.00
#
_symmetry.space_group_name_H-M   'P 1'
#
loop_
_entity.id
_entity.type
_entity.pdbx_description
1 polymer ?
#
loop_
_entity_poly.entity_id
_entity_poly.type
_entity_poly.pdbx_seq_one_letter_code
_entity_poly.pdbx_strand_id
1 'polypeptide(L)'
;MADPDAGTTGVAPSALDKAALALDSIATESTAAGKTADDSTGAAASKLSGWDTANSLRAALTEWHEQVSTLNTRLNQEAGMMRQTHTNYVGIDSVLAQSFGGR
;
A
#
# COMPACT_ATOMS: atom_id res chain seq x y z
N MET A 1 -40.49 14.84 9.11
CA MET A 1 -39.59 13.80 9.64
C MET A 1 -38.28 14.00 8.90
N ALA A 2 -37.29 14.61 9.55
CA ALA A 2 -36.01 14.94 8.92
C ALA A 2 -35.09 13.71 8.97
N ASP A 3 -34.40 13.45 7.87
CA ASP A 3 -33.50 12.31 7.68
C ASP A 3 -32.20 12.54 8.48
N PRO A 4 -31.84 11.68 9.44
CA PRO A 4 -30.70 11.89 10.33
C PRO A 4 -29.32 11.69 9.67
N ASP A 5 -29.25 11.31 8.40
CA ASP A 5 -27.99 11.02 7.69
C ASP A 5 -27.38 12.22 6.95
N ALA A 6 -27.91 13.43 7.11
CA ALA A 6 -27.36 14.63 6.46
C ALA A 6 -26.02 15.14 7.06
N GLY A 7 -25.37 14.37 7.94
CA GLY A 7 -24.25 14.84 8.77
C GLY A 7 -22.94 14.04 8.70
N THR A 8 -22.86 12.96 7.93
CA THR A 8 -21.63 12.18 7.81
C THR A 8 -21.11 12.31 6.40
N THR A 9 -19.89 12.82 6.28
CA THR A 9 -19.09 12.60 5.08
C THR A 9 -19.16 11.11 4.76
N GLY A 10 -19.54 10.71 3.54
CA GLY A 10 -19.88 9.32 3.19
C GLY A 10 -18.72 8.30 3.29
N VAL A 11 -17.62 8.67 3.95
CA VAL A 11 -16.43 7.88 4.20
C VAL A 11 -16.17 7.85 5.70
N ALA A 12 -16.25 6.68 6.33
CA ALA A 12 -15.86 6.52 7.72
C ALA A 12 -14.33 6.72 7.86
N PRO A 13 -13.84 7.71 8.63
CA PRO A 13 -12.41 7.97 8.75
C PRO A 13 -11.62 6.74 9.22
N SER A 14 -12.18 5.96 10.13
CA SER A 14 -11.57 4.70 10.60
C SER A 14 -11.43 3.62 9.52
N ALA A 15 -12.20 3.69 8.44
CA ALA A 15 -12.04 2.80 7.29
C ALA A 15 -10.82 3.18 6.43
N LEU A 16 -10.50 4.47 6.33
CA LEU A 16 -9.30 4.97 5.63
C LEU A 16 -8.03 4.52 6.35
N ASP A 17 -7.98 4.62 7.67
CA ASP A 17 -6.82 4.14 8.45
C ASP A 17 -6.64 2.62 8.34
N LYS A 18 -7.74 1.85 8.41
CA LYS A 18 -7.68 0.39 8.20
C LYS A 18 -7.18 0.03 6.80
N ALA A 19 -7.62 0.75 5.78
CA ALA A 19 -7.18 0.54 4.42
C ALA A 19 -5.70 0.88 4.25
N ALA A 20 -5.21 1.98 4.85
CA ALA A 20 -3.79 2.33 4.85
C ALA A 20 -2.92 1.24 5.52
N LEU A 21 -3.37 0.70 6.66
CA LEU A 21 -2.67 -0.39 7.34
C LEU A 21 -2.65 -1.68 6.49
N ALA A 22 -3.76 -1.99 5.82
CA ALA A 22 -3.81 -3.15 4.93
C ALA A 22 -2.83 -3.02 3.76
N LEU A 23 -2.72 -1.83 3.17
CA LEU A 23 -1.76 -1.56 2.09
C LEU A 23 -0.30 -1.70 2.56
N ASP A 24 0.04 -1.18 3.74
CA ASP A 24 1.37 -1.36 4.34
C ASP A 24 1.70 -2.84 4.58
N SER A 25 0.73 -3.62 5.08
CA SER A 25 0.88 -5.07 5.27
C SER A 25 1.14 -5.78 3.95
N ILE A 26 0.38 -5.46 2.90
CA ILE A 26 0.57 -6.03 1.56
C ILE A 26 1.97 -5.71 1.03
N ALA A 27 2.47 -4.48 1.21
CA ALA A 27 3.82 -4.10 0.77
C ALA A 27 4.91 -4.89 1.52
N THR A 28 4.73 -5.08 2.83
CA THR A 28 5.64 -5.88 3.66
C THR A 28 5.64 -7.34 3.24
N GLU A 29 4.46 -7.93 3.08
CA GLU A 29 4.29 -9.33 2.68
C GLU A 29 4.81 -9.59 1.27
N SER A 30 4.57 -8.67 0.33
CA SER A 30 5.08 -8.76 -1.05
C SER A 30 6.61 -8.75 -1.08
N THR A 31 7.24 -7.92 -0.24
CA THR A 31 8.69 -7.90 -0.09
C THR A 31 9.23 -9.22 0.46
N ALA A 32 8.58 -9.78 1.48
CA ALA A 32 8.97 -11.05 2.09
C ALA A 32 8.82 -12.24 1.12
N ALA A 33 7.71 -12.30 0.38
CA ALA A 33 7.47 -13.30 -0.64
C ALA A 33 8.49 -13.19 -1.77
N GLY A 34 8.79 -11.96 -2.22
CA GLY A 34 9.82 -11.69 -3.22
C GLY A 34 11.19 -12.20 -2.82
N LYS A 35 11.60 -11.99 -1.56
CA LYS A 35 12.89 -12.50 -1.06
C LYS A 35 13.05 -14.02 -1.22
N THR A 36 11.97 -14.79 -1.00
CA THR A 36 12.03 -16.25 -1.16
C THR A 36 12.21 -16.65 -2.63
N ALA A 37 11.50 -15.98 -3.53
CA ALA A 37 11.65 -16.18 -4.97
C ALA A 37 13.06 -15.79 -5.45
N ASP A 38 13.61 -14.71 -4.90
CA ASP A 38 14.95 -14.21 -5.20
C ASP A 38 16.03 -15.21 -4.81
N ASP A 39 15.99 -15.70 -3.57
CA ASP A 39 16.98 -16.61 -3.03
C ASP A 39 16.98 -17.94 -3.82
N SER A 40 15.79 -18.49 -4.13
CA SER A 40 15.65 -19.73 -4.90
C SER A 40 16.14 -19.60 -6.35
N THR A 41 15.74 -18.51 -7.02
CA THR A 41 16.10 -18.26 -8.42
C THR A 41 17.59 -17.89 -8.55
N GLY A 42 18.14 -17.13 -7.60
CA GLY A 42 19.55 -16.79 -7.54
C GLY A 42 20.43 -18.03 -7.32
N ALA A 43 19.98 -18.95 -6.46
CA ALA A 43 20.64 -20.24 -6.28
C ALA A 43 20.59 -21.10 -7.57
N ALA A 44 19.46 -21.13 -8.26
CA ALA A 44 19.33 -21.83 -9.54
C ALA A 44 20.25 -21.23 -10.63
N ALA A 45 20.26 -19.90 -10.77
CA ALA A 45 21.13 -19.20 -11.70
C ALA A 45 22.62 -19.44 -11.42
N SER A 46 23.00 -19.56 -10.14
CA SER A 46 24.38 -19.87 -9.74
C SER A 46 24.77 -21.30 -10.11
N LYS A 47 23.88 -22.28 -9.89
CA LYS A 47 24.10 -23.69 -10.26
C LYS A 47 24.17 -23.91 -11.77
N LEU A 48 23.50 -23.07 -12.55
CA LEU A 48 23.46 -23.13 -14.01
C LEU A 48 24.53 -22.23 -14.68
N SER A 49 25.54 -21.77 -13.93
CA SER A 49 26.56 -20.87 -14.46
C SER A 49 27.21 -21.42 -15.74
N GLY A 50 27.39 -20.54 -16.73
CA GLY A 50 27.88 -20.90 -18.07
C GLY A 50 26.80 -21.36 -19.05
N TRP A 51 25.55 -21.52 -18.61
CA TRP A 51 24.42 -21.83 -19.48
C TRP A 51 23.58 -20.58 -19.73
N ASP A 52 22.99 -20.46 -20.92
CA ASP A 52 22.09 -19.36 -21.28
C ASP A 52 20.89 -19.23 -20.32
N THR A 53 20.44 -20.34 -19.74
CA THR A 53 19.40 -20.37 -18.72
C THR A 53 19.77 -19.54 -17.50
N ALA A 54 21.04 -19.54 -17.05
CA ALA A 54 21.45 -18.72 -15.91
C ALA A 54 21.34 -17.23 -16.20
N ASN A 55 21.65 -16.79 -17.42
CA ASN A 55 21.50 -15.39 -17.83
C ASN A 55 20.02 -15.00 -17.89
N SER A 56 19.18 -15.89 -18.41
CA SER A 56 17.73 -15.70 -18.46
C SER A 56 17.11 -15.58 -17.07
N LEU A 57 17.54 -16.43 -16.12
CA LEU A 57 17.09 -16.37 -14.72
C LEU A 57 17.53 -15.07 -14.03
N ARG A 58 18.75 -14.59 -14.30
CA ARG A 58 19.21 -13.29 -13.77
C ARG A 58 18.40 -12.12 -14.32
N ALA A 59 18.12 -12.12 -15.63
CA ALA A 59 17.28 -11.10 -16.24
C ALA A 59 15.86 -11.10 -15.65
N ALA A 60 15.27 -12.29 -15.47
CA ALA A 60 13.97 -12.43 -14.82
C ALA A 60 13.98 -11.92 -13.36
N LEU A 61 15.07 -12.13 -12.63
CA LEU A 61 15.24 -11.57 -11.28
C LEU A 61 15.30 -10.04 -11.26
N THR A 62 16.04 -9.44 -12.19
CA THR A 62 16.10 -7.98 -12.31
C THR A 62 14.72 -7.40 -12.59
N GLU A 63 13.98 -7.96 -13.55
CA GLU A 63 12.62 -7.54 -13.87
C GLU A 63 11.68 -7.69 -12.66
N TRP A 64 11.77 -8.82 -11.95
CA TRP A 64 10.99 -9.05 -10.74
C TRP A 64 11.26 -8.00 -9.66
N HIS A 65 12.53 -7.64 -9.43
CA HIS A 65 12.91 -6.58 -8.49
C HIS A 65 12.31 -5.22 -8.85
N GLU A 66 12.34 -4.86 -10.14
CA GLU A 66 11.75 -3.62 -10.63
C GLU A 66 10.22 -3.60 -10.45
N GLN A 67 9.55 -4.72 -10.71
CA GLN A 67 8.11 -4.86 -10.52
C GLN A 67 7.70 -4.76 -9.05
N VAL A 68 8.39 -5.47 -8.14
CA VAL A 68 8.11 -5.41 -6.70
C VAL A 68 8.38 -4.01 -6.14
N SER A 69 9.47 -3.37 -6.56
CA SER A 69 9.80 -1.99 -6.17
C SER A 69 8.70 -1.00 -6.61
N THR A 70 8.24 -1.12 -7.85
CA THR A 70 7.17 -0.29 -8.40
C THR A 70 5.85 -0.51 -7.66
N LEU A 71 5.50 -1.77 -7.39
CA LEU A 71 4.30 -2.13 -6.63
C LEU A 71 4.35 -1.53 -5.22
N ASN A 72 5.43 -1.75 -4.48
CA ASN A 72 5.60 -1.22 -3.13
C ASN A 72 5.55 0.31 -3.09
N THR A 73 6.14 0.97 -4.09
CA THR A 73 6.05 2.43 -4.23
C THR A 73 4.59 2.89 -4.33
N ARG A 74 3.78 2.23 -5.16
CA ARG A 74 2.36 2.54 -5.31
C ARG A 74 1.56 2.27 -4.04
N LEU A 75 1.77 1.12 -3.41
CA LEU A 75 1.08 0.76 -2.14
C LEU A 75 1.35 1.80 -1.05
N ASN A 76 2.61 2.22 -0.88
CA ASN A 76 2.99 3.23 0.09
C ASN A 76 2.38 4.61 -0.23
N GLN A 77 2.33 4.99 -1.51
CA GLN A 77 1.67 6.23 -1.95
C GLN A 77 0.17 6.20 -1.65
N GLU A 78 -0.51 5.10 -1.99
CA GLU A 78 -1.94 4.93 -1.73
C GLU A 78 -2.25 4.95 -0.22
N ALA A 79 -1.44 4.28 0.60
CA ALA A 79 -1.55 4.32 2.06
C ALA A 79 -1.36 5.75 2.62
N GLY A 80 -0.38 6.50 2.08
CA GLY A 80 -0.17 7.91 2.41
C GLY A 80 -1.37 8.79 2.07
N MET A 81 -1.97 8.60 0.88
CA MET A 81 -3.16 9.33 0.46
C MET A 81 -4.38 9.01 1.35
N MET A 82 -4.54 7.76 1.77
CA MET A 82 -5.61 7.37 2.69
C MET A 82 -5.48 8.06 4.05
N ARG A 83 -4.27 8.11 4.61
CA ARG A 83 -3.98 8.85 5.87
C ARG A 83 -4.20 10.35 5.74
N GLN A 84 -3.81 10.94 4.61
CA GLN A 84 -4.06 12.35 4.35
C GLN A 84 -5.55 12.63 4.27
N THR A 85 -6.29 11.77 3.59
CA THR A 85 -7.75 11.87 3.45
C THR A 85 -8.43 11.74 4.82
N HIS A 86 -7.98 10.79 5.65
CA HIS A 86 -8.43 10.64 7.04
C HIS A 86 -8.24 11.93 7.83
N THR A 87 -7.04 12.50 7.79
CA THR A 87 -6.69 13.76 8.48
C THR A 87 -7.58 14.92 8.02
N ASN A 88 -7.86 15.01 6.72
CA ASN A 88 -8.73 16.05 6.17
C ASN A 88 -10.16 15.91 6.70
N TYR A 89 -10.72 14.69 6.73
CA TYR A 89 -12.07 14.46 7.25
C TYR A 89 -12.19 14.82 8.72
N VAL A 90 -11.28 14.34 9.57
CA VAL A 90 -11.27 14.67 11.01
C VAL A 90 -11.14 16.18 11.25
N GLY A 91 -10.30 16.85 10.45
CA GLY A 91 -10.15 18.31 10.51
C GLY A 91 -11.45 19.06 10.16
N ILE A 92 -12.12 18.66 9.07
CA ILE A 92 -13.40 19.24 8.65
C ILE A 92 -14.47 19.02 9.71
N ASP A 93 -14.60 17.80 10.23
CA ASP A 93 -15.58 17.46 11.26
C ASP A 93 -15.37 18.30 12.53
N SER A 94 -14.11 18.52 12.94
CA SER A 94 -13.78 19.38 14.08
C SER A 94 -14.18 20.84 13.88
N VAL A 95 -13.91 21.40 12.69
CA VAL A 95 -14.29 22.78 12.34
C VAL A 95 -15.81 22.94 12.32
N LEU A 96 -16.52 21.97 11.72
CA LEU A 96 -17.99 21.96 11.70
C LEU A 96 -18.55 21.92 13.12
N ALA A 97 -18.06 21.00 13.97
CA ALA A 97 -18.50 20.88 15.36
C ALA A 97 -18.29 22.18 16.16
N GLN A 98 -17.17 22.89 15.96
CA GLN A 98 -16.93 24.19 16.60
C GLN A 98 -17.90 25.28 16.10
N SER A 99 -18.17 25.31 14.79
CA SER A 99 -19.06 26.31 14.19
C SER A 99 -20.53 26.17 14.62
N PHE A 100 -20.96 24.95 14.94
CA PHE A 100 -22.35 24.65 15.32
C PHE A 100 -22.54 24.41 16.84
N GLY A 101 -21.49 24.04 17.57
CA GLY A 101 -21.52 23.84 19.04
C GLY A 101 -21.21 25.09 19.86
N GLY A 102 -20.75 26.18 19.21
CA GLY A 102 -20.45 27.46 19.85
C GLY A 102 -21.65 28.43 19.97
N ARG A 103 -22.89 27.93 19.95
CA ARG A 103 -24.12 28.74 20.14
C ARG A 103 -24.92 28.31 21.36
#